data_AF-A0A8J2IAK7-F1
#
_entry.id   AF-A0A8J2IAK7-F1
#
_cell.length_a   1.000
_cell.length_b   1.000
_cell.length_c   1.000
_cell.angle_alpha   90.00
_cell.angle_beta   90.00
_cell.angle_gamma   90.00
#
_symmetry.space_group_name_H-M   'P 1'
#
loop_
_entity.id
_entity.type
_entity.pdbx_description
1 polymer ?
#
loop_
_entity_poly.entity_id
_entity_poly.type
_entity_poly.pdbx_seq_one_letter_code
_entity_poly.pdbx_strand_id
1 'polypeptide(L)'
;MSSKARKDHVFQTENTKKGSGGKKGEKTTDVVHKTAELNAISCRFLELPAEIRNRIYHFAEEKVYDDDCMAPALLIKDHKIPTRSVGELSWRSTLRYRALTQVCKQIRTEYRPIWLRRSCFHMEFPTVPQFINTYYPKATDYQNALKRLLISWDHGKIIDDSEADDEDKEKFCQDGLTNITLLVRLRAHCPTFTTKFVSRRILEDDLPNFSCQDCGHSIHCRCDNGCYHEDAYEAARLRMEGLYLYLQVLNNFLTNSTENWLKMFRDTTHIVTLAEFTFDIFAQRPTIYIRFSRGRAPKAFQLKNMYKSALSFLYRSGMMDLKEYDALDYVIGEATDKYTHHAGQCGFQVHTYNQIYLEASTIIEWKAKKESEASVS
;
A
#
# COMPACT_ATOMS: atom_id res chain seq x y z
N MET A 1 -25.19 -10.53 32.54
CA MET A 1 -26.24 -11.56 32.35
C MET A 1 -26.97 -11.26 31.05
N SER A 2 -26.86 -12.19 30.08
CA SER A 2 -27.71 -12.41 28.90
C SER A 2 -26.83 -12.88 27.74
N SER A 3 -26.46 -14.16 27.81
CA SER A 3 -25.73 -14.91 26.78
C SER A 3 -26.73 -15.44 25.75
N LYS A 4 -26.76 -14.86 24.55
CA LYS A 4 -27.51 -15.44 23.43
C LYS A 4 -26.67 -16.52 22.75
N ALA A 5 -27.19 -17.74 22.83
CA ALA A 5 -26.62 -18.97 22.30
C ALA A 5 -26.56 -18.96 20.76
N ARG A 6 -25.42 -19.41 20.24
CA ARG A 6 -25.14 -19.68 18.83
C ARG A 6 -25.80 -21.01 18.46
N LYS A 7 -26.65 -21.03 17.43
CA LYS A 7 -27.21 -22.27 16.85
C LYS A 7 -26.22 -22.83 15.85
N ASP A 8 -25.77 -24.06 16.10
CA ASP A 8 -24.97 -24.85 15.17
C ASP A 8 -25.87 -25.42 14.06
N HIS A 9 -25.57 -25.07 12.81
CA HIS A 9 -26.15 -25.71 11.63
C HIS A 9 -25.26 -26.89 11.23
N VAL A 10 -25.71 -28.10 11.58
CA VAL A 10 -25.16 -29.38 11.11
C VAL A 10 -25.68 -29.63 9.70
N PHE A 11 -24.78 -29.73 8.73
CA PHE A 11 -25.10 -30.24 7.39
C PHE A 11 -25.27 -31.76 7.46
N GLN A 12 -26.49 -32.24 7.22
CA GLN A 12 -26.77 -33.65 6.96
C GLN A 12 -26.61 -33.92 5.46
N THR A 13 -25.70 -34.82 5.10
CA THR A 13 -25.60 -35.39 3.75
C THR A 13 -26.52 -36.61 3.66
N GLU A 14 -27.62 -36.47 2.94
CA GLU A 14 -28.52 -37.58 2.63
C GLU A 14 -27.91 -38.49 1.56
N ASN A 15 -27.58 -39.71 1.98
CA ASN A 15 -27.33 -40.85 1.10
C ASN A 15 -28.68 -41.50 0.74
N THR A 16 -29.11 -41.40 -0.52
CA THR A 16 -30.16 -42.27 -1.06
C THR A 16 -29.60 -43.18 -2.16
N LYS A 17 -29.34 -44.42 -1.76
CA LYS A 17 -29.26 -45.59 -2.65
C LYS A 17 -30.66 -45.88 -3.18
N LYS A 18 -30.83 -45.98 -4.50
CA LYS A 18 -31.81 -46.90 -5.12
C LYS A 18 -31.23 -47.42 -6.44
N GLY A 19 -31.09 -48.74 -6.49
CA GLY A 19 -30.72 -49.48 -7.68
C GLY A 19 -31.93 -50.07 -8.41
N SER A 20 -31.59 -50.98 -9.33
CA SER A 20 -32.43 -51.76 -10.27
C SER A 20 -32.86 -50.96 -11.51
N GLY A 21 -32.72 -51.47 -12.73
CA GLY A 21 -32.34 -52.80 -13.18
C GLY A 21 -32.05 -52.81 -14.68
N GLY A 22 -31.64 -53.97 -15.17
CA GLY A 22 -30.77 -54.13 -16.34
C GLY A 22 -31.38 -53.87 -17.72
N LYS A 23 -30.48 -53.87 -18.70
CA LYS A 23 -30.72 -54.52 -20.00
C LYS A 23 -29.41 -54.96 -20.65
N LYS A 24 -29.50 -56.13 -21.27
CA LYS A 24 -28.47 -56.93 -21.92
C LYS A 24 -27.91 -56.23 -23.16
N GLY A 25 -26.61 -56.44 -23.36
CA GLY A 25 -26.07 -56.99 -24.59
C GLY A 25 -25.50 -55.99 -25.59
N GLU A 26 -24.17 -55.92 -25.65
CA GLU A 26 -23.47 -55.99 -26.93
C GLU A 26 -22.01 -56.43 -26.70
N LYS A 27 -21.59 -57.46 -27.41
CA LYS A 27 -20.21 -57.96 -27.44
C LYS A 27 -19.42 -57.05 -28.38
N THR A 28 -18.62 -56.15 -27.84
CA THR A 28 -17.52 -55.52 -28.60
C THR A 28 -16.20 -56.10 -28.13
N THR A 29 -15.60 -56.79 -29.07
CA THR A 29 -14.28 -57.40 -29.10
C THR A 29 -13.16 -56.42 -28.78
N ASP A 30 -12.25 -56.86 -27.92
CA ASP A 30 -10.80 -56.66 -28.01
C ASP A 30 -10.27 -55.26 -28.36
N VAL A 31 -10.34 -54.37 -27.38
CA VAL A 31 -9.29 -53.35 -27.13
C VAL A 31 -9.01 -53.29 -25.63
N VAL A 32 -8.68 -54.45 -25.03
CA VAL A 32 -8.47 -54.61 -23.57
C VAL A 32 -6.99 -54.71 -23.18
N HIS A 33 -6.06 -54.62 -24.14
CA HIS A 33 -4.62 -54.66 -23.86
C HIS A 33 -3.87 -53.43 -24.40
N LYS A 34 -4.14 -52.25 -23.82
CA LYS A 34 -3.17 -51.13 -23.75
C LYS A 34 -3.54 -49.98 -22.78
N THR A 35 -4.45 -50.20 -21.86
CA THR A 35 -4.78 -49.27 -20.75
C THR A 35 -4.27 -49.74 -19.39
N ALA A 36 -3.54 -50.86 -19.35
CA ALA A 36 -2.64 -51.17 -18.25
C ALA A 36 -1.31 -50.45 -18.49
N GLU A 37 -0.75 -49.83 -17.44
CA GLU A 37 0.60 -49.23 -17.37
C GLU A 37 0.76 -47.75 -17.76
N LEU A 38 -0.31 -46.97 -17.68
CA LEU A 38 -0.19 -45.72 -16.95
C LEU A 38 -1.02 -45.87 -15.69
N ASN A 39 -0.54 -46.72 -14.76
CA ASN A 39 -0.76 -46.45 -13.34
C ASN A 39 -0.16 -45.07 -13.11
N ALA A 40 -0.97 -44.04 -13.40
CA ALA A 40 -0.59 -42.65 -13.30
C ALA A 40 0.02 -42.53 -11.92
N ILE A 41 1.33 -42.29 -11.88
CA ILE A 41 2.09 -42.13 -10.65
C ILE A 41 1.44 -40.93 -9.96
N SER A 42 0.46 -41.21 -9.11
CA SER A 42 -0.31 -40.18 -8.44
C SER A 42 0.58 -39.70 -7.30
N CYS A 43 1.47 -38.78 -7.61
CA CYS A 43 2.30 -38.16 -6.60
C CYS A 43 1.46 -37.07 -5.93
N ARG A 44 1.32 -37.13 -4.60
CA ARG A 44 0.71 -36.01 -3.88
C ARG A 44 1.71 -34.86 -3.87
N PHE A 45 1.22 -33.63 -4.01
CA PHE A 45 2.11 -32.46 -4.09
C PHE A 45 3.12 -32.37 -2.93
N LEU A 46 2.73 -32.76 -1.71
CA LEU A 46 3.61 -32.74 -0.53
C LEU A 46 4.58 -33.93 -0.46
N GLU A 47 4.40 -34.96 -1.27
CA GLU A 47 5.34 -36.09 -1.41
C GLU A 47 6.47 -35.77 -2.39
N LEU A 48 6.32 -34.73 -3.22
CA LEU A 48 7.38 -34.25 -4.10
C LEU A 48 8.58 -33.75 -3.27
N PRO A 49 9.83 -33.96 -3.71
CA PRO A 49 11.00 -33.34 -3.10
C PRO A 49 10.89 -31.80 -3.06
N ALA A 50 11.54 -31.17 -2.08
CA ALA A 50 11.46 -29.73 -1.87
C ALA A 50 11.91 -28.93 -3.11
N GLU A 51 12.88 -29.44 -3.85
CA GLU A 51 13.40 -28.88 -5.09
C GLU A 51 12.32 -28.80 -6.17
N ILE A 52 11.49 -29.83 -6.29
CA ILE A 52 10.39 -29.86 -7.26
C ILE A 52 9.26 -28.94 -6.82
N ARG A 53 8.93 -28.91 -5.52
CA ARG A 53 7.95 -27.94 -4.99
C ARG A 53 8.40 -26.50 -5.23
N ASN A 54 9.68 -26.19 -5.03
CA ASN A 54 10.25 -24.87 -5.32
C ASN A 54 10.14 -24.50 -6.80
N ARG A 55 10.38 -25.43 -7.73
CA ARG A 55 10.16 -25.19 -9.16
C ARG A 55 8.70 -24.88 -9.48
N ILE A 56 7.75 -25.57 -8.83
CA ILE A 56 6.32 -25.30 -8.99
C ILE A 56 5.97 -23.92 -8.40
N TYR A 57 6.55 -23.56 -7.25
CA TYR A 57 6.40 -22.22 -6.68
C TYR A 57 6.93 -21.13 -7.60
N HIS A 58 8.04 -21.37 -8.30
CA HIS A 58 8.59 -20.45 -9.30
C HIS A 58 7.70 -20.33 -10.54
N PHE A 59 7.12 -21.44 -10.98
CA PHE A 59 6.11 -21.39 -12.05
C PHE A 59 4.87 -20.58 -11.62
N ALA A 60 4.50 -20.66 -10.34
CA ALA A 60 3.37 -19.95 -9.76
C ALA A 60 3.67 -18.49 -9.38
N GLU A 61 4.71 -17.88 -9.94
CA GLU A 61 4.99 -16.46 -9.70
C GLU A 61 4.00 -15.56 -10.45
N GLU A 62 3.67 -14.43 -9.82
CA GLU A 62 2.82 -13.42 -10.46
C GLU A 62 3.61 -12.62 -11.49
N LYS A 63 2.90 -11.97 -12.41
CA LYS A 63 3.50 -11.10 -13.41
C LYS A 63 4.30 -10.00 -12.74
N VAL A 64 5.53 -9.78 -13.19
CA VAL A 64 6.36 -8.66 -12.75
C VAL A 64 5.90 -7.40 -13.47
N TYR A 65 5.71 -6.34 -12.70
CA TYR A 65 5.33 -5.02 -13.20
C TYR A 65 6.51 -4.07 -13.04
N ASP A 66 7.13 -3.71 -14.16
CA ASP A 66 8.21 -2.72 -14.22
C ASP A 66 7.67 -1.30 -14.12
N ASP A 67 8.54 -0.31 -13.91
CA ASP A 67 8.12 1.09 -13.68
C ASP A 67 7.44 1.73 -14.91
N ASP A 68 7.81 1.29 -16.11
CA ASP A 68 7.27 1.80 -17.39
C ASP A 68 6.04 1.03 -17.89
N CYS A 69 5.65 -0.03 -17.17
CA CYS A 69 4.53 -0.90 -17.56
C CYS A 69 3.24 -0.53 -16.82
N MET A 70 2.10 -0.88 -17.44
CA MET A 70 0.74 -0.84 -16.87
C MET A 70 0.74 -1.14 -15.36
N ALA A 71 0.08 -0.32 -14.55
CA ALA A 71 -0.02 -0.60 -13.12
C ALA A 71 -0.72 -1.95 -12.85
N PRO A 72 -0.39 -2.65 -11.75
CA PRO A 72 -1.16 -3.80 -11.29
C PRO A 72 -2.64 -3.41 -11.11
N ALA A 73 -3.55 -4.36 -11.35
CA ALA A 73 -4.96 -4.13 -11.08
C ALA A 73 -5.19 -3.77 -9.60
N LEU A 74 -6.10 -2.82 -9.35
CA LEU A 74 -6.46 -2.41 -8.00
C LEU A 74 -7.01 -3.60 -7.20
N LEU A 75 -6.46 -3.84 -6.03
CA LEU A 75 -6.93 -4.83 -5.09
C LEU A 75 -8.15 -4.29 -4.35
N ILE A 76 -9.32 -4.48 -4.94
CA ILE A 76 -10.59 -4.07 -4.34
C ILE A 76 -10.97 -5.11 -3.28
N LYS A 77 -11.30 -4.65 -2.07
CA LYS A 77 -11.75 -5.50 -0.95
C LYS A 77 -13.19 -6.00 -1.11
N ASP A 78 -13.83 -5.78 -2.26
CA ASP A 78 -15.28 -5.80 -2.31
C ASP A 78 -15.87 -7.17 -1.95
N HIS A 79 -16.74 -7.16 -0.94
CA HIS A 79 -17.62 -8.27 -0.60
C HIS A 79 -18.86 -8.27 -1.48
N LYS A 80 -19.12 -7.16 -2.21
CA LYS A 80 -20.16 -7.09 -3.21
C LYS A 80 -19.62 -7.73 -4.47
N ILE A 81 -20.02 -8.97 -4.71
CA ILE A 81 -19.77 -9.71 -5.94
C ILE A 81 -20.05 -8.74 -7.10
N PRO A 82 -19.06 -8.39 -7.93
CA PRO A 82 -19.30 -7.51 -9.06
C PRO A 82 -20.40 -8.14 -9.90
N THR A 83 -21.54 -7.46 -10.04
CA THR A 83 -22.58 -7.81 -11.02
C THR A 83 -22.11 -7.61 -12.46
N ARG A 84 -20.87 -7.13 -12.67
CA ARG A 84 -20.23 -7.08 -13.98
C ARG A 84 -19.95 -8.49 -14.49
N SER A 85 -20.33 -8.70 -15.74
CA SER A 85 -20.28 -9.99 -16.43
C SER A 85 -18.95 -10.71 -16.25
N VAL A 86 -19.03 -12.00 -15.92
CA VAL A 86 -17.94 -12.92 -15.55
C VAL A 86 -16.84 -13.04 -16.63
N GLY A 87 -17.05 -12.47 -17.83
CA GLY A 87 -16.14 -12.58 -18.98
C GLY A 87 -14.88 -11.71 -18.93
N GLU A 88 -14.90 -10.54 -18.28
CA GLU A 88 -13.77 -9.59 -18.36
C GLU A 88 -12.85 -9.54 -17.14
N LEU A 89 -13.22 -10.23 -16.05
CA LEU A 89 -12.56 -10.10 -14.75
C LEU A 89 -11.32 -11.00 -14.52
N SER A 90 -10.97 -11.94 -15.39
CA SER A 90 -10.03 -13.02 -14.99
C SER A 90 -8.57 -12.91 -15.45
N TRP A 91 -8.22 -12.13 -16.49
CA TRP A 91 -6.84 -12.15 -17.01
C TRP A 91 -5.92 -11.13 -16.34
N ARG A 92 -6.50 -10.01 -15.86
CA ARG A 92 -5.80 -8.88 -15.23
C ARG A 92 -5.64 -9.02 -13.72
N SER A 93 -6.23 -10.03 -13.09
CA SER A 93 -6.03 -10.27 -11.66
C SER A 93 -4.58 -10.62 -11.40
N THR A 94 -3.92 -9.81 -10.58
CA THR A 94 -2.51 -9.91 -10.15
C THR A 94 -2.27 -11.07 -9.17
N LEU A 95 -3.27 -11.93 -8.96
CA LEU A 95 -3.36 -12.89 -7.87
C LEU A 95 -3.72 -14.30 -8.37
N ARG A 96 -3.22 -14.72 -9.52
CA ARG A 96 -3.59 -16.01 -10.15
C ARG A 96 -3.34 -17.20 -9.24
N TYR A 97 -2.27 -17.15 -8.46
CA TYR A 97 -1.84 -18.26 -7.62
C TYR A 97 -1.98 -18.00 -6.12
N ARG A 98 -2.69 -16.93 -5.74
CA ARG A 98 -2.96 -16.58 -4.33
C ARG A 98 -3.56 -17.74 -3.54
N ALA A 99 -4.37 -18.61 -4.17
CA ALA A 99 -4.96 -19.76 -3.51
C ALA A 99 -3.93 -20.70 -2.87
N LEU A 100 -2.73 -20.85 -3.47
CA LEU A 100 -1.64 -21.67 -2.90
C LEU A 100 -1.19 -21.17 -1.53
N THR A 101 -1.30 -19.87 -1.27
CA THR A 101 -0.99 -19.28 0.05
C THR A 101 -1.98 -19.70 1.15
N GLN A 102 -3.12 -20.29 0.77
CA GLN A 102 -4.22 -20.64 1.68
C GLN A 102 -4.40 -22.16 1.88
N VAL A 103 -3.85 -23.02 1.01
CA VAL A 103 -4.14 -24.47 0.97
C VAL A 103 -3.89 -25.19 2.30
N CYS A 104 -2.64 -25.28 2.74
CA CYS A 104 -2.28 -25.95 3.99
C CYS A 104 -1.07 -25.28 4.66
N LYS A 105 -0.78 -25.65 5.92
CA LYS A 105 0.29 -25.03 6.71
C LYS A 105 1.64 -25.12 6.02
N GLN A 106 2.00 -26.30 5.48
CA GLN A 106 3.30 -26.53 4.85
C GLN A 106 3.51 -25.67 3.59
N ILE A 107 2.55 -25.69 2.66
CA ILE A 107 2.62 -24.86 1.45
C ILE A 107 2.68 -23.38 1.83
N ARG A 108 1.88 -22.96 2.83
CA ARG A 108 1.90 -21.57 3.29
C ARG A 108 3.26 -21.16 3.85
N THR A 109 3.94 -22.01 4.61
CA THR A 109 5.27 -21.70 5.14
C THR A 109 6.36 -21.66 4.06
N GLU A 110 6.22 -22.46 3.01
CA GLU A 110 7.20 -22.52 1.90
C GLU A 110 6.94 -21.44 0.84
N TYR A 111 5.71 -21.34 0.34
CA TYR A 111 5.34 -20.53 -0.81
C TYR A 111 5.03 -19.07 -0.48
N ARG A 112 4.34 -18.78 0.63
CA ARG A 112 3.88 -17.40 0.94
C ARG A 112 5.03 -16.38 0.97
N PRO A 113 6.21 -16.66 1.57
CA PRO A 113 7.33 -15.72 1.53
C PRO A 113 7.90 -15.49 0.13
N ILE A 114 7.87 -16.53 -0.75
CA ILE A 114 8.30 -16.41 -2.15
C ILE A 114 7.30 -15.54 -2.91
N TRP A 115 6.02 -15.86 -2.78
CA TRP A 115 4.92 -15.13 -3.42
C TRP A 115 4.93 -13.65 -3.03
N LEU A 116 4.97 -13.33 -1.73
CA LEU A 116 5.00 -11.94 -1.26
C LEU A 116 6.18 -11.18 -1.87
N ARG A 117 7.42 -11.67 -1.68
CA ARG A 117 8.64 -10.99 -2.15
C ARG A 117 8.70 -10.71 -3.65
N ARG A 118 7.91 -11.43 -4.45
CA ARG A 118 7.84 -11.24 -5.92
C ARG A 118 6.57 -10.54 -6.38
N SER A 119 5.59 -10.36 -5.49
CA SER A 119 4.33 -9.72 -5.82
C SER A 119 4.46 -8.21 -5.93
N CYS A 120 3.73 -7.64 -6.90
CA CYS A 120 3.47 -6.22 -7.00
C CYS A 120 1.97 -5.99 -6.76
N PHE A 121 1.62 -5.17 -5.77
CA PHE A 121 0.24 -4.88 -5.43
C PHE A 121 -0.09 -3.42 -5.69
N HIS A 122 -1.35 -3.19 -6.06
CA HIS A 122 -1.93 -1.88 -6.19
C HIS A 122 -3.16 -1.82 -5.28
N MET A 123 -3.22 -0.90 -4.33
CA MET A 123 -4.34 -0.78 -3.39
C MET A 123 -4.60 0.67 -2.99
N GLU A 124 -5.77 0.95 -2.42
CA GLU A 124 -6.07 2.28 -1.86
C GLU A 124 -5.37 2.44 -0.51
N PHE A 125 -4.92 3.66 -0.19
CA PHE A 125 -4.19 3.93 1.05
C PHE A 125 -4.89 3.41 2.33
N PRO A 126 -6.21 3.61 2.54
CA PRO A 126 -6.89 3.15 3.75
C PRO A 126 -6.82 1.63 3.99
N THR A 127 -6.59 0.84 2.93
CA THR A 127 -6.47 -0.62 3.01
C THR A 127 -5.07 -1.09 3.40
N VAL A 128 -4.06 -0.23 3.24
CA VAL A 128 -2.65 -0.55 3.46
C VAL A 128 -2.37 -1.02 4.89
N PRO A 129 -2.82 -0.33 5.96
CA PRO A 129 -2.55 -0.78 7.33
C PRO A 129 -3.14 -2.18 7.61
N GLN A 130 -4.37 -2.43 7.15
CA GLN A 130 -5.00 -3.74 7.31
C GLN A 130 -4.23 -4.82 6.55
N PHE A 131 -3.81 -4.52 5.31
CA PHE A 131 -3.01 -5.42 4.51
C PHE A 131 -1.70 -5.77 5.23
N ILE A 132 -0.95 -4.76 5.70
CA ILE A 132 0.32 -4.97 6.39
C ILE A 132 0.13 -5.80 7.66
N ASN A 133 -0.86 -5.48 8.49
CA ASN A 133 -1.14 -6.23 9.72
C ASN A 133 -1.55 -7.69 9.45
N THR A 134 -2.21 -7.96 8.32
CA THR A 134 -2.61 -9.31 7.92
C THR A 134 -1.43 -10.12 7.40
N TYR A 135 -0.61 -9.51 6.53
CA TYR A 135 0.46 -10.22 5.84
C TYR A 135 1.80 -10.22 6.57
N TYR A 136 2.03 -9.24 7.45
CA TYR A 136 3.25 -9.03 8.21
C TYR A 136 2.96 -8.66 9.68
N PRO A 137 2.37 -9.57 10.46
CA PRO A 137 2.00 -9.27 11.84
C PRO A 137 3.20 -9.01 12.77
N LYS A 138 4.42 -9.44 12.38
CA LYS A 138 5.65 -9.24 13.16
C LYS A 138 6.70 -8.52 12.33
N ALA A 139 7.57 -7.76 13.00
CA ALA A 139 8.70 -7.08 12.35
C ALA A 139 9.66 -8.07 11.65
N THR A 140 9.80 -9.29 12.18
CA THR A 140 10.57 -10.37 11.55
C THR A 140 10.00 -10.81 10.20
N ASP A 141 8.72 -10.54 9.94
CA ASP A 141 8.07 -10.86 8.67
C ASP A 141 8.39 -9.81 7.60
N TYR A 142 8.83 -8.60 7.99
CA TYR A 142 9.10 -7.49 7.06
C TYR A 142 10.26 -7.79 6.10
N GLN A 143 11.18 -8.70 6.45
CA GLN A 143 12.21 -9.19 5.52
C GLN A 143 11.62 -9.87 4.28
N ASN A 144 10.35 -10.30 4.35
CA ASN A 144 9.61 -10.90 3.25
C ASN A 144 8.62 -9.92 2.63
N ALA A 145 8.81 -8.60 2.86
CA ALA A 145 8.00 -7.56 2.25
C ALA A 145 7.91 -7.77 0.74
N LEU A 146 6.77 -7.35 0.20
CA LEU A 146 6.47 -7.48 -1.21
C LEU A 146 7.45 -6.69 -2.09
N LYS A 147 7.51 -6.97 -3.39
CA LYS A 147 8.47 -6.28 -4.28
C LYS A 147 8.11 -4.80 -4.40
N ARG A 148 6.86 -4.52 -4.77
CA ARG A 148 6.38 -3.17 -5.07
C ARG A 148 4.94 -2.94 -4.63
N LEU A 149 4.70 -1.89 -3.85
CA LEU A 149 3.37 -1.46 -3.42
C LEU A 149 3.01 -0.15 -4.09
N LEU A 150 2.08 -0.17 -5.03
CA LEU A 150 1.46 1.04 -5.56
C LEU A 150 0.25 1.39 -4.70
N ILE A 151 0.21 2.64 -4.26
CA ILE A 151 -0.86 3.16 -3.43
C ILE A 151 -1.61 4.21 -4.25
N SER A 152 -2.84 3.88 -4.64
CA SER A 152 -3.72 4.86 -5.28
C SER A 152 -4.11 5.92 -4.28
N TRP A 153 -3.95 7.17 -4.71
CA TRP A 153 -4.14 8.36 -3.91
C TRP A 153 -4.98 9.39 -4.67
N ASP A 154 -5.95 9.99 -4.02
CA ASP A 154 -6.79 11.02 -4.62
C ASP A 154 -6.94 12.17 -3.62
N HIS A 155 -6.21 13.27 -3.85
CA HIS A 155 -6.36 14.43 -2.99
C HIS A 155 -7.65 15.15 -3.34
N GLY A 156 -8.43 15.54 -2.34
CA GLY A 156 -9.65 16.30 -2.56
C GLY A 156 -10.90 15.46 -2.87
N LYS A 157 -10.86 14.11 -2.80
CA LYS A 157 -12.06 13.33 -2.46
C LYS A 157 -12.41 13.52 -0.97
N ILE A 158 -12.44 14.76 -0.53
CA ILE A 158 -13.35 15.16 0.55
C ILE A 158 -14.69 15.08 -0.16
N ILE A 159 -15.50 14.14 0.28
CA ILE A 159 -16.82 13.87 -0.28
C ILE A 159 -17.50 15.23 -0.49
N ASP A 160 -17.89 15.52 -1.72
CA ASP A 160 -18.67 16.72 -2.02
C ASP A 160 -19.81 16.73 -1.00
N ASP A 161 -19.90 17.80 -0.20
CA ASP A 161 -20.70 17.84 1.03
C ASP A 161 -22.19 17.55 0.79
N SER A 162 -22.60 17.49 -0.48
CA SER A 162 -23.95 17.23 -0.95
C SER A 162 -24.37 15.76 -0.99
N GLU A 163 -23.44 14.78 -1.01
CA GLU A 163 -23.80 13.37 -1.26
C GLU A 163 -23.42 12.35 -0.17
N ALA A 164 -22.61 12.73 0.83
CA ALA A 164 -22.42 11.86 2.00
C ALA A 164 -23.51 12.12 3.04
N ASP A 165 -24.18 11.05 3.47
CA ASP A 165 -24.94 11.04 4.71
C ASP A 165 -24.03 11.53 5.87
N ASP A 166 -24.58 12.36 6.75
CA ASP A 166 -23.82 13.02 7.84
C ASP A 166 -23.01 12.04 8.70
N GLU A 167 -23.44 10.77 8.81
CA GLU A 167 -22.76 9.72 9.57
C GLU A 167 -21.43 9.24 8.94
N ASP A 168 -21.28 9.30 7.62
CA ASP A 168 -20.05 8.86 6.94
C ASP A 168 -18.98 9.96 6.89
N LYS A 169 -19.37 11.23 7.00
CA LYS A 169 -18.45 12.38 7.01
C LYS A 169 -17.54 12.40 8.25
N GLU A 170 -18.06 12.03 9.41
CA GLU A 170 -17.29 12.05 10.67
C GLU A 170 -16.13 11.04 10.71
N LYS A 171 -16.18 10.00 9.87
CA LYS A 171 -15.22 8.88 9.94
C LYS A 171 -13.98 9.07 9.08
N PHE A 172 -14.07 9.84 7.99
CA PHE A 172 -12.97 9.98 7.02
C PHE A 172 -12.04 11.16 7.27
N CYS A 173 -12.47 12.17 8.05
CA CYS A 173 -11.73 13.43 8.24
C CYS A 173 -10.94 13.53 9.57
N GLN A 174 -10.79 12.44 10.33
CA GLN A 174 -10.36 12.54 11.75
C GLN A 174 -8.90 12.94 11.97
N ASP A 175 -8.04 12.81 10.97
CA ASP A 175 -6.73 13.45 10.98
C ASP A 175 -6.36 13.61 9.51
N GLY A 176 -6.15 14.83 9.02
CA GLY A 176 -5.58 15.09 7.68
C GLY A 176 -4.17 14.52 7.47
N LEU A 177 -3.76 13.61 8.35
CA LEU A 177 -2.43 13.09 8.47
C LEU A 177 -2.47 11.59 8.26
N THR A 178 -1.74 11.18 7.24
CA THR A 178 -1.70 9.79 6.83
C THR A 178 -0.48 9.10 7.40
N ASN A 179 -0.67 8.06 8.23
CA ASN A 179 0.42 7.32 8.87
C ASN A 179 1.16 6.39 7.89
N ILE A 180 2.40 6.76 7.57
CA ILE A 180 3.29 6.02 6.67
C ILE A 180 4.37 5.22 7.41
N THR A 181 4.33 5.18 8.75
CA THR A 181 5.34 4.52 9.58
C THR A 181 5.55 3.06 9.18
N LEU A 182 4.47 2.33 8.90
CA LEU A 182 4.57 0.92 8.49
C LEU A 182 5.29 0.74 7.14
N LEU A 183 5.11 1.66 6.19
CA LEU A 183 5.78 1.63 4.89
C LEU A 183 7.28 1.84 5.05
N VAL A 184 7.67 2.81 5.87
CA VAL A 184 9.07 3.09 6.18
C VAL A 184 9.73 1.89 6.87
N ARG A 185 9.02 1.23 7.79
CA ARG A 185 9.54 0.02 8.45
C ARG A 185 9.71 -1.15 7.48
N LEU A 186 8.74 -1.39 6.59
CA LEU A 186 8.89 -2.43 5.55
C LEU A 186 10.14 -2.18 4.72
N ARG A 187 10.36 -0.92 4.29
CA ARG A 187 11.57 -0.51 3.56
C ARG A 187 12.85 -0.75 4.36
N ALA A 188 12.85 -0.38 5.64
CA ALA A 188 14.01 -0.56 6.51
C ALA A 188 14.43 -2.03 6.62
N HIS A 189 13.47 -2.94 6.79
CA HIS A 189 13.73 -4.37 6.94
C HIS A 189 13.88 -5.12 5.61
N CYS A 190 13.45 -4.53 4.49
CA CYS A 190 13.55 -5.12 3.15
C CYS A 190 13.99 -4.06 2.13
N PRO A 191 15.31 -3.94 1.85
CA PRO A 191 15.83 -2.96 0.89
C PRO A 191 15.34 -3.14 -0.55
N THR A 192 14.73 -4.27 -0.89
CA THR A 192 14.12 -4.50 -2.20
C THR A 192 12.66 -4.04 -2.28
N PHE A 193 12.00 -3.80 -1.14
CA PHE A 193 10.63 -3.28 -1.11
C PHE A 193 10.63 -1.84 -1.60
N THR A 194 9.79 -1.57 -2.59
CA THR A 194 9.48 -0.22 -3.05
C THR A 194 8.01 0.09 -2.81
N THR A 195 7.71 1.33 -2.47
CA THR A 195 6.34 1.83 -2.35
C THR A 195 6.23 3.12 -3.15
N LYS A 196 5.10 3.29 -3.85
CA LYS A 196 4.85 4.46 -4.68
C LYS A 196 3.41 4.92 -4.51
N PHE A 197 3.22 6.14 -4.05
CA PHE A 197 1.95 6.84 -4.16
C PHE A 197 1.78 7.31 -5.61
N VAL A 198 0.59 7.03 -6.16
CA VAL A 198 0.21 7.43 -7.52
C VAL A 198 -1.16 8.08 -7.46
N SER A 199 -1.39 9.10 -8.29
CA SER A 199 -2.71 9.70 -8.40
C SER A 199 -3.69 8.68 -9.00
N ARG A 200 -4.74 8.32 -8.25
CA ARG A 200 -5.84 7.48 -8.72
C ARG A 200 -6.44 8.08 -10.00
N ARG A 201 -6.61 9.40 -10.02
CA ARG A 201 -7.20 10.12 -11.13
C ARG A 201 -6.39 10.02 -12.41
N ILE A 202 -5.07 10.17 -12.31
CA ILE A 202 -4.18 9.97 -13.46
C ILE A 202 -4.16 8.50 -13.87
N LEU A 203 -4.18 7.57 -12.90
CA LEU A 203 -4.08 6.15 -13.17
C LEU A 203 -5.33 5.54 -13.82
N GLU A 204 -6.50 6.07 -13.48
CA GLU A 204 -7.81 5.64 -13.98
C GLU A 204 -8.32 6.52 -15.12
N ASP A 205 -7.47 7.42 -15.66
CA ASP A 205 -7.85 8.34 -16.74
C ASP A 205 -9.05 9.26 -16.36
N ASP A 206 -9.26 9.48 -15.05
CA ASP A 206 -10.29 10.35 -14.44
C ASP A 206 -9.79 11.81 -14.38
N LEU A 207 -9.57 12.36 -15.57
CA LEU A 207 -9.05 13.71 -15.76
C LEU A 207 -10.16 14.77 -15.66
N PRO A 208 -9.84 15.96 -15.10
CA PRO A 208 -10.76 17.09 -15.09
C PRO A 208 -11.19 17.45 -16.51
N ASN A 209 -12.42 17.94 -16.65
CA ASN A 209 -12.90 18.35 -17.95
C ASN A 209 -12.13 19.57 -18.47
N PHE A 210 -11.59 19.46 -19.68
CA PHE A 210 -10.91 20.54 -20.40
C PHE A 210 -11.64 20.81 -21.72
N SER A 211 -11.60 22.05 -22.19
CA SER A 211 -12.06 22.39 -23.53
C SER A 211 -10.98 22.04 -24.56
N CYS A 212 -11.32 21.21 -25.55
CA CYS A 212 -10.50 20.98 -26.72
C CYS A 212 -10.38 22.28 -27.54
N GLN A 213 -9.16 22.64 -27.94
CA GLN A 213 -8.93 23.86 -28.71
C GLN A 213 -9.53 23.79 -30.13
N ASP A 214 -9.58 22.60 -30.73
CA ASP A 214 -10.05 22.41 -32.10
C ASP A 214 -11.58 22.49 -32.22
N CYS A 215 -12.31 21.79 -31.35
CA CYS A 215 -13.77 21.71 -31.43
C CYS A 215 -14.51 22.55 -30.38
N GLY A 216 -13.81 23.09 -29.38
CA GLY A 216 -14.40 23.82 -28.25
C GLY A 216 -15.18 22.96 -27.25
N HIS A 217 -15.30 21.65 -27.48
CA HIS A 217 -16.03 20.74 -26.60
C HIS A 217 -15.15 20.18 -25.46
N SER A 218 -15.80 19.49 -24.52
CA SER A 218 -15.15 18.71 -23.46
C SER A 218 -14.18 17.66 -24.01
N ILE A 219 -13.08 17.36 -23.29
CA ILE A 219 -12.20 16.19 -23.58
C ILE A 219 -12.97 14.86 -23.60
N HIS A 220 -14.11 14.80 -22.90
CA HIS A 220 -15.00 13.63 -22.84
C HIS A 220 -16.07 13.66 -23.94
N CYS A 221 -16.01 14.62 -24.86
CA CYS A 221 -16.95 14.73 -25.98
C CYS A 221 -16.76 13.58 -26.97
N ARG A 222 -17.87 13.08 -27.52
CA ARG A 222 -17.90 12.06 -28.58
C ARG A 222 -18.21 12.68 -29.94
N CYS A 223 -17.66 13.84 -30.26
CA CYS A 223 -17.96 14.47 -31.55
C CYS A 223 -17.33 13.66 -32.70
N ASP A 224 -18.14 13.38 -33.73
CA ASP A 224 -17.72 12.59 -34.90
C ASP A 224 -16.82 13.37 -35.88
N ASN A 225 -16.48 14.63 -35.55
CA ASN A 225 -15.81 15.58 -36.45
C ASN A 225 -14.30 15.31 -36.65
N GLY A 226 -13.81 14.10 -36.36
CA GLY A 226 -12.38 13.77 -36.53
C GLY A 226 -11.44 14.62 -35.66
N CYS A 227 -11.93 15.14 -34.54
CA CYS A 227 -11.17 15.98 -33.63
C CYS A 227 -10.22 15.12 -32.78
N TYR A 228 -8.94 15.49 -32.75
CA TYR A 228 -7.91 14.81 -31.95
C TYR A 228 -7.87 15.42 -30.55
N HIS A 229 -8.57 14.80 -29.60
CA HIS A 229 -8.57 15.25 -28.20
C HIS A 229 -7.26 14.94 -27.44
N GLU A 230 -6.26 14.35 -28.10
CA GLU A 230 -5.00 13.92 -27.49
C GLU A 230 -4.26 15.09 -26.82
N ASP A 231 -4.16 16.25 -27.47
CA ASP A 231 -3.48 17.42 -26.90
C ASP A 231 -4.21 17.96 -25.65
N ALA A 232 -5.55 17.97 -25.68
CA ALA A 232 -6.35 18.41 -24.55
C ALA A 232 -6.29 17.40 -23.39
N TYR A 233 -6.19 16.11 -23.71
CA TYR A 233 -6.00 15.01 -22.77
C TYR A 233 -4.64 15.11 -22.08
N GLU A 234 -3.56 15.27 -22.84
CA GLU A 234 -2.20 15.44 -22.32
C GLU A 234 -2.09 16.73 -21.50
N ALA A 235 -2.70 17.83 -21.93
CA ALA A 235 -2.75 19.06 -21.14
C ALA A 235 -3.47 18.87 -19.79
N ALA A 236 -4.61 18.16 -19.78
CA ALA A 236 -5.34 17.83 -18.57
C ALA A 236 -4.50 16.93 -17.64
N ARG A 237 -3.81 15.94 -18.21
CA ARG A 237 -2.91 15.03 -17.49
C ARG A 237 -1.73 15.77 -16.88
N LEU A 238 -1.01 16.59 -17.65
CA LEU A 238 0.12 17.38 -17.16
C LEU A 238 -0.29 18.34 -16.04
N ARG A 239 -1.45 18.98 -16.15
CA ARG A 239 -1.99 19.83 -15.06
C ARG A 239 -2.24 19.00 -13.81
N MET A 240 -2.82 17.81 -13.95
CA MET A 240 -3.03 16.89 -12.83
C MET A 240 -1.70 16.46 -12.23
N GLU A 241 -0.70 16.07 -13.04
CA GLU A 241 0.63 15.69 -12.55
C GLU A 241 1.27 16.82 -11.73
N GLY A 242 1.11 18.08 -12.18
CA GLY A 242 1.55 19.26 -11.43
C GLY A 242 0.88 19.41 -10.06
N LEU A 243 -0.44 19.13 -9.94
CA LEU A 243 -1.16 19.15 -8.66
C LEU A 243 -0.70 18.04 -7.69
N TYR A 244 -0.16 16.94 -8.23
CA TYR A 244 0.33 15.80 -7.47
C TYR A 244 1.85 15.76 -7.34
N LEU A 245 2.57 16.86 -7.66
CA LEU A 245 4.04 16.91 -7.63
C LEU A 245 4.61 16.54 -6.25
N TYR A 246 3.91 16.87 -5.17
CA TYR A 246 4.30 16.47 -3.81
C TYR A 246 4.39 14.94 -3.61
N LEU A 247 3.67 14.13 -4.41
CA LEU A 247 3.79 12.68 -4.37
C LEU A 247 5.16 12.21 -4.83
N GLN A 248 5.80 12.91 -5.77
CA GLN A 248 7.17 12.58 -6.19
C GLN A 248 8.13 12.73 -5.00
N VAL A 249 8.02 13.85 -4.30
CA VAL A 249 8.86 14.14 -3.12
C VAL A 249 8.60 13.10 -2.01
N LEU A 250 7.34 12.75 -1.75
CA LEU A 250 6.97 11.69 -0.81
C LEU A 250 7.51 10.31 -1.23
N ASN A 251 7.47 9.99 -2.52
CA ASN A 251 8.02 8.74 -3.04
C ASN A 251 9.55 8.70 -2.90
N ASN A 252 10.24 9.82 -3.10
CA ASN A 252 11.67 9.94 -2.85
C ASN A 252 12.01 9.75 -1.36
N PHE A 253 11.22 10.33 -0.47
CA PHE A 253 11.33 10.09 0.97
C PHE A 253 11.18 8.60 1.33
N LEU A 254 10.18 7.90 0.78
CA LEU A 254 9.91 6.49 1.08
C LEU A 254 10.91 5.52 0.45
N THR A 255 11.59 5.92 -0.62
CA THR A 255 12.61 5.10 -1.29
C THR A 255 14.01 5.28 -0.71
N ASN A 256 14.15 6.14 0.32
CA ASN A 256 15.40 6.36 1.02
C ASN A 256 16.11 5.05 1.36
N SER A 257 17.42 5.03 1.10
CA SER A 257 18.31 3.89 1.34
C SER A 257 19.51 4.24 2.23
N THR A 258 19.56 5.44 2.80
CA THR A 258 20.63 5.85 3.71
C THR A 258 20.68 4.90 4.91
N GLU A 259 21.85 4.31 5.19
CA GLU A 259 21.96 3.28 6.22
C GLU A 259 21.61 3.81 7.62
N ASN A 260 21.93 5.07 7.94
CA ASN A 260 21.52 5.69 9.21
C ASN A 260 19.99 5.72 9.37
N TRP A 261 19.29 6.07 8.29
CA TRP A 261 17.83 6.08 8.23
C TRP A 261 17.28 4.67 8.41
N LEU A 262 17.75 3.70 7.64
CA LEU A 262 17.26 2.32 7.72
C LEU A 262 17.56 1.69 9.09
N LYS A 263 18.76 1.92 9.64
CA LYS A 263 19.18 1.43 10.97
C LYS A 263 18.26 1.95 12.07
N MET A 264 17.85 3.21 11.99
CA MET A 264 16.90 3.82 12.93
C MET A 264 15.58 3.03 13.05
N PHE A 265 15.07 2.48 11.94
CA PHE A 265 13.83 1.72 11.92
C PHE A 265 14.01 0.21 12.14
N ARG A 266 15.20 -0.33 11.88
CA ARG A 266 15.54 -1.73 12.21
C ARG A 266 15.70 -1.95 13.70
N ASP A 267 16.19 -0.93 14.42
CA ASP A 267 16.33 -0.94 15.87
C ASP A 267 14.97 -0.83 16.56
N THR A 268 14.25 -1.96 16.59
CA THR A 268 12.93 -2.11 17.22
C THR A 268 12.93 -1.84 18.72
N THR A 269 14.09 -1.77 19.36
CA THR A 269 14.25 -1.56 20.80
C THR A 269 14.22 -0.09 21.21
N HIS A 270 14.53 0.86 20.31
CA HIS A 270 14.75 2.24 20.74
C HIS A 270 13.96 3.34 20.03
N ILE A 271 13.56 3.25 18.75
CA ILE A 271 13.03 4.44 18.04
C ILE A 271 11.63 4.22 17.43
N VAL A 272 11.32 3.00 17.03
CA VAL A 272 10.03 2.68 16.39
C VAL A 272 8.84 2.66 17.35
N THR A 273 9.11 2.54 18.65
CA THR A 273 8.11 2.78 19.70
C THR A 273 7.95 4.27 20.03
N LEU A 274 8.72 5.17 19.42
CA LEU A 274 8.79 6.57 19.83
C LEU A 274 8.21 7.53 18.81
N ALA A 275 8.43 7.35 17.49
CA ALA A 275 8.06 8.34 16.47
C ALA A 275 7.07 7.81 15.43
N GLU A 276 5.92 8.47 15.28
CA GLU A 276 4.99 8.27 14.18
C GLU A 276 5.34 9.22 13.03
N PHE A 277 5.38 8.66 11.82
CA PHE A 277 5.58 9.40 10.58
C PHE A 277 4.25 9.55 9.88
N THR A 278 3.79 10.78 9.72
CA THR A 278 2.58 11.09 8.96
C THR A 278 2.87 12.13 7.89
N PHE A 279 2.10 12.15 6.80
CA PHE A 279 2.13 13.25 5.82
C PHE A 279 0.76 13.93 5.74
N ASP A 280 0.76 15.23 5.46
CA ASP A 280 -0.47 16.02 5.30
C ASP A 280 -1.10 15.81 3.93
N ILE A 281 -2.35 15.37 3.95
CA ILE A 281 -3.13 15.01 2.77
C ILE A 281 -3.81 16.22 2.12
N PHE A 282 -3.95 17.31 2.86
CA PHE A 282 -4.68 18.52 2.46
C PHE A 282 -3.74 19.64 2.05
N ALA A 283 -2.55 19.71 2.64
CA ALA A 283 -1.63 20.82 2.39
C ALA A 283 -1.11 20.88 0.95
N GLN A 284 -1.25 19.79 0.15
CA GLN A 284 -0.60 19.62 -1.17
C GLN A 284 0.91 19.94 -1.12
N ARG A 285 1.48 19.87 0.07
CA ARG A 285 2.88 20.11 0.39
C ARG A 285 3.44 18.82 0.97
N PRO A 286 4.66 18.43 0.59
CA PRO A 286 5.26 17.21 1.08
C PRO A 286 5.84 17.45 2.49
N THR A 287 4.95 17.61 3.47
CA THR A 287 5.32 17.84 4.87
C THR A 287 5.33 16.52 5.64
N ILE A 288 6.46 16.17 6.23
CA ILE A 288 6.61 14.98 7.07
C ILE A 288 6.52 15.36 8.54
N TYR A 289 5.53 14.80 9.22
CA TYR A 289 5.33 14.96 10.65
C TYR A 289 6.02 13.81 11.36
N ILE A 290 6.89 14.14 12.32
CA ILE A 290 7.62 13.21 13.17
C ILE A 290 7.12 13.43 14.59
N ARG A 291 6.23 12.55 15.04
CA ARG A 291 5.47 12.70 16.29
C ARG A 291 5.96 11.74 17.34
N PHE A 292 6.54 12.29 18.41
CA PHE A 292 6.97 11.51 19.55
C PHE A 292 5.81 11.27 20.53
N SER A 293 5.68 10.05 21.03
CA SER A 293 4.80 9.81 22.19
C SER A 293 5.31 10.57 23.42
N ARG A 294 4.43 10.78 24.40
CA ARG A 294 4.77 11.54 25.62
C ARG A 294 5.98 10.93 26.36
N GLY A 295 6.95 11.78 26.69
CA GLY A 295 8.16 11.41 27.42
C GLY A 295 9.13 10.55 26.61
N ARG A 296 8.89 10.44 25.30
CA ARG A 296 9.67 9.61 24.38
C ARG A 296 10.51 10.43 23.43
N ALA A 297 10.33 11.74 23.35
CA ALA A 297 11.24 12.57 22.57
C ALA A 297 12.65 12.52 23.17
N PRO A 298 13.71 12.53 22.34
CA PRO A 298 15.07 12.76 22.81
C PRO A 298 15.14 13.94 23.79
N LYS A 299 15.84 13.79 24.92
CA LYS A 299 15.95 14.82 25.98
C LYS A 299 16.37 16.20 25.48
N ALA A 300 17.05 16.26 24.33
CA ALA A 300 17.45 17.50 23.68
C ALA A 300 16.26 18.34 23.17
N PHE A 301 15.08 17.74 22.95
CA PHE A 301 13.85 18.41 22.54
C PHE A 301 13.16 19.25 23.62
N GLN A 302 13.77 19.43 24.80
CA GLN A 302 13.31 20.41 25.77
C GLN A 302 13.20 21.80 25.13
N LEU A 303 12.10 22.51 25.42
CA LEU A 303 11.61 23.71 24.72
C LEU A 303 12.69 24.71 24.27
N LYS A 304 13.69 25.02 25.10
CA LYS A 304 14.74 26.00 24.78
C LYS A 304 15.67 25.57 23.64
N ASN A 305 15.78 24.28 23.35
CA ASN A 305 16.70 23.72 22.36
C ASN A 305 16.00 22.88 21.28
N MET A 306 14.67 22.92 21.22
CA MET A 306 13.88 22.07 20.34
C MET A 306 14.28 22.21 18.86
N TYR A 307 14.44 23.44 18.37
CA TYR A 307 14.83 23.73 16.99
C TYR A 307 16.19 23.13 16.60
N LYS A 308 17.25 23.43 17.37
CA LYS A 308 18.60 22.92 17.12
C LYS A 308 18.63 21.39 17.22
N SER A 309 17.85 20.82 18.12
CA SER A 309 17.75 19.37 18.32
C SER A 309 16.99 18.68 17.19
N ALA A 310 15.94 19.30 16.66
CA ALA A 310 15.19 18.85 15.50
C ALA A 310 16.09 18.75 14.26
N LEU A 311 16.82 19.82 13.95
CA LEU A 311 17.78 19.84 12.84
C LEU A 311 18.90 18.81 13.04
N SER A 312 19.45 18.71 14.26
CA SER A 312 20.45 17.68 14.58
C SER A 312 19.90 16.25 14.44
N PHE A 313 18.63 16.03 14.75
CA PHE A 313 17.96 14.75 14.58
C PHE A 313 17.81 14.39 13.10
N LEU A 314 17.31 15.32 12.27
CA LEU A 314 17.19 15.13 10.82
C LEU A 314 18.56 14.84 10.16
N TYR A 315 19.61 15.55 10.59
CA TYR A 315 20.96 15.33 10.13
C TYR A 315 21.48 13.92 10.48
N ARG A 316 21.42 13.54 11.77
CA ARG A 316 21.95 12.25 12.24
C ARG A 316 21.18 11.05 11.70
N SER A 317 19.88 11.21 11.46
CA SER A 317 19.05 10.18 10.86
C SER A 317 19.26 10.04 9.35
N GLY A 318 20.05 10.92 8.73
CA GLY A 318 20.30 10.92 7.28
C GLY A 318 19.09 11.39 6.46
N MET A 319 18.13 12.09 7.07
CA MET A 319 16.99 12.69 6.35
C MET A 319 17.41 13.92 5.53
N MET A 320 18.47 14.61 5.95
CA MET A 320 19.04 15.73 5.18
C MET A 320 19.87 15.26 3.98
N ASP A 321 20.14 13.96 3.85
CA ASP A 321 20.86 13.38 2.71
C ASP A 321 19.92 12.75 1.68
N LEU A 322 18.61 12.97 1.86
CA LEU A 322 17.58 12.53 0.94
C LEU A 322 17.73 13.22 -0.42
N LYS A 323 17.38 12.50 -1.49
CA LYS A 323 17.09 13.14 -2.77
C LYS A 323 15.87 14.05 -2.59
N GLU A 324 15.96 15.29 -3.09
CA GLU A 324 14.90 16.31 -2.96
C GLU A 324 14.55 16.65 -1.50
N TYR A 325 15.52 16.56 -0.57
CA TYR A 325 15.30 16.98 0.83
C TYR A 325 14.96 18.47 0.97
N ASP A 326 15.39 19.27 -0.01
CA ASP A 326 15.12 20.70 -0.20
C ASP A 326 13.69 21.00 -0.64
N ALA A 327 12.90 19.98 -0.98
CA ALA A 327 11.47 20.08 -1.22
C ALA A 327 10.62 19.60 -0.04
N LEU A 328 11.23 19.04 1.03
CA LEU A 328 10.53 18.45 2.18
C LEU A 328 10.49 19.41 3.37
N ASP A 329 9.28 19.71 3.84
CA ASP A 329 9.07 20.37 5.12
C ASP A 329 8.94 19.33 6.24
N TYR A 330 9.32 19.69 7.46
CA TYR A 330 9.22 18.81 8.61
C TYR A 330 8.47 19.47 9.77
N VAL A 331 7.56 18.71 10.38
CA VAL A 331 6.95 19.07 11.68
C VAL A 331 7.40 18.05 12.70
N ILE A 332 8.23 18.45 13.65
CA ILE A 332 8.73 17.53 14.68
C ILE A 332 8.13 17.94 16.01
N GLY A 333 7.48 17.01 16.71
CA GLY A 333 6.81 17.34 17.96
C GLY A 333 6.68 16.18 18.92
N GLU A 334 6.46 16.49 20.19
CA GLU A 334 6.16 15.53 21.25
C GLU A 334 4.72 15.71 21.74
N ALA A 335 3.99 14.62 21.88
CA ALA A 335 2.65 14.63 22.44
C ALA A 335 2.67 15.19 23.87
N THR A 336 1.79 16.13 24.15
CA THR A 336 1.59 16.73 25.47
C THR A 336 0.45 16.04 26.22
N ASP A 337 0.26 16.40 27.48
CA ASP A 337 -0.90 15.97 28.30
C ASP A 337 -2.21 16.66 27.95
N LYS A 338 -2.14 17.63 27.06
CA LYS A 338 -3.29 18.39 26.64
C LYS A 338 -3.88 17.74 25.39
N TYR A 339 -5.19 17.84 25.31
CA TYR A 339 -5.95 17.52 24.13
C TYR A 339 -6.63 18.79 23.67
N THR A 340 -6.68 19.00 22.37
CA THR A 340 -7.51 20.05 21.77
C THR A 340 -8.59 19.39 20.93
N HIS A 341 -9.74 20.04 20.84
CA HIS A 341 -10.68 19.69 19.80
C HIS A 341 -10.01 19.86 18.44
N HIS A 342 -10.15 18.86 17.59
CA HIS A 342 -9.66 18.93 16.22
C HIS A 342 -10.22 20.18 15.53
N ALA A 343 -9.38 20.91 14.77
CA ALA A 343 -9.73 22.21 14.20
C ALA A 343 -10.95 22.15 13.26
N GLY A 344 -11.24 20.97 12.69
CA GLY A 344 -12.42 20.70 11.87
C GLY A 344 -13.75 20.54 12.61
N GLN A 345 -13.86 20.98 13.87
CA GLN A 345 -15.11 20.97 14.67
C GLN A 345 -15.78 19.60 14.90
N CYS A 346 -15.13 18.49 14.57
CA CYS A 346 -15.69 17.13 14.67
C CYS A 346 -15.80 16.58 16.11
N GLY A 347 -15.66 17.42 17.15
CA GLY A 347 -15.77 17.01 18.55
C GLY A 347 -14.63 16.14 19.11
N PHE A 348 -13.83 15.49 18.26
CA PHE A 348 -12.72 14.62 18.67
C PHE A 348 -11.60 15.39 19.36
N GLN A 349 -11.13 14.82 20.46
CA GLN A 349 -9.95 15.28 21.18
C GLN A 349 -8.71 14.67 20.54
N VAL A 350 -7.88 15.49 19.92
CA VAL A 350 -6.55 15.09 19.42
C VAL A 350 -5.48 15.54 20.40
N HIS A 351 -4.43 14.74 20.53
CA HIS A 351 -3.27 15.15 21.33
C HIS A 351 -2.73 16.47 20.80
N THR A 352 -2.51 17.45 21.68
CA THR A 352 -1.69 18.59 21.30
C THR A 352 -0.23 18.19 21.33
N TYR A 353 0.52 18.67 20.35
CA TYR A 353 1.95 18.45 20.27
C TYR A 353 2.68 19.74 20.61
N ASN A 354 3.71 19.64 21.43
CA ASN A 354 4.74 20.67 21.46
C ASN A 354 5.60 20.40 20.23
N GLN A 355 5.43 21.20 19.18
CA GLN A 355 6.00 20.93 17.86
C GLN A 355 6.70 22.14 17.27
N ILE A 356 7.60 21.86 16.35
CA ILE A 356 8.30 22.86 15.57
C ILE A 356 8.18 22.55 14.09
N TYR A 357 7.96 23.60 13.32
CA TYR A 357 7.96 23.56 11.87
C TYR A 357 9.34 23.95 11.35
N LEU A 358 9.88 23.14 10.45
CA LEU A 358 11.15 23.35 9.78
C LEU A 358 10.87 23.41 8.28
N GLU A 359 10.98 24.60 7.71
CA GLU A 359 10.91 24.80 6.27
C GLU A 359 12.13 24.21 5.57
N ALA A 360 11.94 23.74 4.35
CA ALA A 360 13.03 23.19 3.56
C ALA A 360 14.20 24.19 3.36
N SER A 361 13.90 25.47 3.13
CA SER A 361 14.88 26.56 3.03
C SER A 361 15.80 26.64 4.26
N THR A 362 15.19 26.55 5.44
CA THR A 362 15.86 26.58 6.74
C THR A 362 16.79 25.37 6.91
N ILE A 363 16.36 24.20 6.46
CA ILE A 363 17.14 22.95 6.53
C ILE A 363 18.39 23.07 5.65
N ILE A 364 18.25 23.62 4.44
CA ILE A 364 19.36 23.84 3.50
C ILE A 364 20.42 24.78 4.10
N GLU A 365 19.99 25.93 4.62
CA GLU A 365 20.90 26.91 5.24
C GLU A 365 21.67 26.30 6.41
N TRP A 366 20.98 25.54 7.27
CA TRP A 366 21.60 24.88 8.40
C TRP A 366 22.61 23.79 7.97
N LYS A 367 22.26 22.99 6.95
CA LYS A 367 23.14 21.94 6.41
C LYS A 367 24.42 22.56 5.82
N ALA A 368 24.28 23.59 5.00
CA ALA A 368 25.41 24.30 4.39
C ALA A 368 26.36 24.88 5.45
N LYS A 369 25.80 25.48 6.51
CA LYS A 369 26.59 25.93 7.66
C LYS A 369 27.35 24.78 8.32
N LYS A 370 26.69 23.65 8.56
CA LYS A 370 27.32 22.48 9.20
C LYS A 370 28.46 21.89 8.37
N GLU A 371 28.29 21.82 7.06
CA GLU A 371 29.33 21.36 6.13
C GLU A 371 30.51 22.32 6.08
N SER A 372 30.25 23.64 6.13
CA SER A 372 31.31 24.66 6.22
C SER A 372 32.09 24.61 7.54
N GLU A 373 31.43 24.28 8.66
CA GLU A 373 32.11 24.09 9.94
C GLU A 373 32.98 22.83 9.93
N ALA A 374 32.55 21.77 9.23
CA ALA A 374 33.26 20.51 9.14
C ALA A 374 34.47 20.53 8.18
N SER A 375 34.52 21.46 7.22
CA SER A 375 35.66 21.62 6.31
C SER A 375 36.82 22.42 6.90
N VAL A 376 36.58 23.14 8.00
CA VAL A 376 37.58 23.96 8.71
C VAL A 376 38.25 23.18 9.85
N SER A 377 37.61 22.11 10.33
CA SER A 377 38.15 21.17 11.34
C SER A 377 38.92 20.03 10.70
#